data_AF-G3H811-F1
#
_entry.id   AF-G3H811-F1
#
_cell.length_a   1.000
_cell.length_b   1.000
_cell.length_c   1.000
_cell.angle_alpha   90.00
_cell.angle_beta   90.00
_cell.angle_gamma   90.00
#
_symmetry.space_group_name_H-M   'P 1'
#
loop_
_entity.id
_entity.type
_entity.pdbx_description
1 polymer ?
#
loop_
_entity_poly.entity_id
_entity_poly.type
_entity_poly.pdbx_seq_one_letter_code
_entity_poly.pdbx_strand_id
1 'polypeptide(L)'
;MENEYREILLLSGLDEIKEEELKRFKFLVPNEFEISRSRLEEATNRTELADQLIQSAGPASAVTKTIHIFRKLSYMHAANRLEEQKQKVDQRSKTTKKKGTQKVEKRSQDENCPGASATSRDAASKKHSATEVCPQAKPQKTRVMAEQEAIREGLQKDPLALLVLKATIPFECETREGKQMIFHATVATETNFFFVKVLDAQFKDKFTPQRTIKISNYLWYNNFLEVTSSSTVVEADADHQVCVPNNIKDKAGRTPMIKKLKTQPPGTIVNGIFKVQKIIEQRTDRVLYRIHDNTEEEMDVLVLGNQNQVKCEEGDKLRLIFFEVSKSGEKIQLKSGPHSFFKVIKATKPKK
;
A
#
# COMPACT_ATOMS: atom_id res chain seq x y z
N MET A 1 -7.59 -30.51 -1.21
CA MET A 1 -7.28 -29.66 -0.04
C MET A 1 -5.89 -29.93 0.51
N GLU A 2 -5.61 -31.11 1.07
CA GLU A 2 -4.30 -31.40 1.68
C GLU A 2 -3.13 -31.24 0.69
N ASN A 3 -3.19 -31.91 -0.47
CA ASN A 3 -2.18 -31.76 -1.53
C ASN A 3 -2.08 -30.31 -2.05
N GLU A 4 -3.19 -29.56 -2.16
CA GLU A 4 -3.17 -28.15 -2.57
C GLU A 4 -2.44 -27.27 -1.54
N TYR A 5 -2.65 -27.52 -0.24
CA TYR A 5 -1.94 -26.79 0.82
C TYR A 5 -0.45 -27.14 0.88
N ARG A 6 -0.09 -28.40 0.58
CA ARG A 6 1.30 -28.85 0.43
C ARG A 6 1.98 -28.20 -0.77
N GLU A 7 1.31 -28.18 -1.92
CA GLU A 7 1.79 -27.60 -3.17
C GLU A 7 2.07 -26.10 -3.02
N ILE A 8 1.15 -25.31 -2.44
CA ILE A 8 1.39 -23.87 -2.25
C ILE A 8 2.45 -23.58 -1.18
N LEU A 9 2.59 -24.42 -0.13
CA LEU A 9 3.63 -24.23 0.89
C LEU A 9 5.04 -24.34 0.29
N LEU A 10 5.23 -25.29 -0.62
CA LEU A 10 6.47 -25.49 -1.35
C LEU A 10 6.63 -24.41 -2.45
N LEU A 11 5.82 -24.50 -3.51
CA LEU A 11 5.96 -23.74 -4.76
C LEU A 11 5.60 -22.25 -4.66
N SER A 12 4.97 -21.81 -3.56
CA SER A 12 4.61 -20.41 -3.30
C SER A 12 5.07 -19.91 -1.94
N GLY A 13 5.91 -20.67 -1.24
CA GLY A 13 6.43 -20.32 0.07
C GLY A 13 7.93 -20.60 0.20
N LEU A 14 8.32 -21.87 0.29
CA LEU A 14 9.72 -22.25 0.54
C LEU A 14 10.64 -22.08 -0.68
N ASP A 15 10.12 -22.24 -1.90
CA ASP A 15 10.89 -22.04 -3.13
C ASP A 15 11.06 -20.55 -3.50
N GLU A 16 10.24 -19.66 -2.94
CA GLU A 16 10.33 -18.19 -3.12
C GLU A 16 11.50 -17.54 -2.36
N ILE A 17 12.14 -18.27 -1.45
CA ILE A 17 13.19 -17.74 -0.55
C ILE A 17 14.55 -18.39 -0.79
N LYS A 18 15.60 -17.56 -0.79
CA LYS A 18 16.99 -17.97 -1.02
C LYS A 18 17.52 -18.80 0.14
N GLU A 19 18.63 -19.50 -0.05
CA GLU A 19 19.17 -20.40 0.97
C GLU A 19 19.51 -19.71 2.31
N GLU A 20 20.05 -18.49 2.26
CA GLU A 20 20.29 -17.68 3.49
C GLU A 20 19.00 -17.17 4.16
N GLU A 21 17.91 -17.08 3.40
CA GLU A 21 16.58 -16.74 3.91
C GLU A 21 15.90 -17.98 4.49
N LEU A 22 16.10 -19.16 3.89
CA LEU A 22 15.64 -20.45 4.38
C LEU A 22 16.32 -20.85 5.71
N LYS A 23 17.62 -20.58 5.87
CA LYS A 23 18.32 -20.75 7.17
C LYS A 23 17.70 -19.90 8.28
N ARG A 24 17.38 -18.64 7.99
CA ARG A 24 16.71 -17.72 8.93
C ARG A 24 15.27 -18.15 9.22
N PHE A 25 14.57 -18.70 8.24
CA PHE A 25 13.27 -19.32 8.41
C PHE A 25 13.37 -20.53 9.35
N LYS A 26 14.22 -21.53 9.05
CA LYS A 26 14.45 -22.72 9.91
C LYS A 26 14.77 -22.34 11.36
N PHE A 27 15.57 -21.29 11.58
CA PHE A 27 15.87 -20.80 12.93
C PHE A 27 14.63 -20.34 13.74
N LEU A 28 13.61 -19.79 13.07
CA LEU A 28 12.38 -19.32 13.72
C LEU A 28 11.26 -20.37 13.79
N VAL A 29 11.31 -21.44 12.99
CA VAL A 29 10.26 -22.50 13.00
C VAL A 29 9.94 -23.02 14.40
N PRO A 30 10.91 -23.35 15.29
CA PRO A 30 10.61 -23.84 16.65
C PRO A 30 9.87 -22.87 17.57
N ASN A 31 9.71 -21.59 17.20
CA ASN A 31 8.94 -20.62 17.98
C ASN A 31 7.45 -20.61 17.62
N GLU A 32 7.09 -21.08 16.42
CA GLU A 32 5.71 -21.11 15.92
C GLU A 32 5.19 -22.54 15.73
N PHE A 33 6.08 -23.51 15.53
CA PHE A 33 5.79 -24.93 15.32
C PHE A 33 6.42 -25.78 16.43
N GLU A 34 5.74 -26.87 16.80
CA GLU A 34 6.20 -27.84 17.78
C GLU A 34 7.18 -28.84 17.12
N ILE A 35 8.34 -28.32 16.68
CA ILE A 35 9.40 -29.08 16.00
C ILE A 35 10.74 -28.71 16.63
N SER A 36 11.51 -29.72 17.05
CA SER A 36 12.88 -29.53 17.56
C SER A 36 13.85 -29.11 16.45
N ARG A 37 14.94 -28.42 16.82
CA ARG A 37 16.00 -28.07 15.86
C ARG A 37 16.61 -29.29 15.19
N SER A 38 16.85 -30.37 15.93
CA SER A 38 17.37 -31.64 15.40
C SER A 38 16.51 -32.17 14.24
N ARG A 39 15.19 -32.17 14.38
CA ARG A 39 14.26 -32.63 13.34
C ARG A 39 14.27 -31.71 12.12
N LEU A 40 14.46 -30.41 12.29
CA LEU A 40 14.63 -29.45 11.18
C LEU A 40 16.00 -29.57 10.49
N GLU A 41 16.99 -30.15 11.15
CA GLU A 41 18.32 -30.45 10.59
C GLU A 41 18.30 -31.77 9.78
N GLU A 42 17.42 -32.72 10.12
CA GLU A 42 17.14 -33.92 9.32
C GLU A 42 16.52 -33.60 7.94
N ALA A 43 15.79 -32.48 7.80
CA ALA A 43 15.18 -32.07 6.53
C ALA A 43 16.24 -31.51 5.55
N THR A 44 16.70 -32.35 4.63
CA THR A 44 17.77 -32.07 3.67
C THR A 44 17.36 -31.08 2.57
N ASN A 45 16.05 -30.99 2.28
CA ASN A 45 15.51 -30.18 1.19
C ASN A 45 14.18 -29.49 1.57
N ARG A 46 13.71 -28.59 0.69
CA ARG A 46 12.48 -27.79 0.88
C ARG A 46 11.21 -28.66 0.95
N THR A 47 11.17 -29.79 0.25
CA THR A 47 10.03 -30.72 0.25
C THR A 47 9.88 -31.42 1.60
N GLU A 48 10.97 -32.00 2.12
CA GLU A 48 11.00 -32.60 3.46
C GLU A 48 10.64 -31.59 4.55
N LEU A 49 11.12 -30.35 4.43
CA LEU A 49 10.76 -29.28 5.35
C LEU A 49 9.25 -28.96 5.27
N ALA A 50 8.67 -28.87 4.07
CA ALA A 50 7.23 -28.66 3.90
C ALA A 50 6.42 -29.79 4.58
N ASP A 51 6.84 -31.04 4.40
CA ASP A 51 6.21 -32.21 5.03
C ASP A 51 6.29 -32.16 6.56
N GLN A 52 7.44 -31.81 7.14
CA GLN A 52 7.58 -31.67 8.60
C GLN A 52 6.69 -30.56 9.18
N LEU A 53 6.61 -29.40 8.51
CA LEU A 53 5.73 -28.30 8.92
C LEU A 53 4.25 -28.72 8.89
N ILE A 54 3.85 -29.45 7.84
CA ILE A 54 2.48 -29.96 7.67
C ILE A 54 2.17 -31.05 8.70
N GLN A 55 3.10 -31.98 8.95
CA GLN A 55 2.96 -33.04 9.95
C GLN A 55 2.87 -32.49 11.39
N SER A 56 3.50 -31.33 11.67
CA SER A 56 3.45 -30.66 12.98
C SER A 56 2.14 -29.89 13.22
N ALA A 57 1.60 -29.20 12.21
CA ALA A 57 0.50 -28.24 12.42
C ALA A 57 -0.81 -28.59 11.71
N GLY A 58 -0.79 -29.49 10.73
CA GLY A 58 -1.85 -29.70 9.74
C GLY A 58 -1.77 -28.71 8.56
N PRO A 59 -2.22 -29.07 7.34
CA PRO A 59 -1.81 -28.37 6.12
C PRO A 59 -2.12 -26.86 6.07
N ALA A 60 -3.37 -26.48 6.36
CA ALA A 60 -3.79 -25.07 6.32
C ALA A 60 -3.18 -24.23 7.48
N SER A 61 -2.85 -24.88 8.60
CA SER A 61 -2.21 -24.25 9.76
C SER A 61 -0.72 -24.02 9.50
N ALA A 62 -0.04 -25.01 8.90
CA ALA A 62 1.36 -24.89 8.49
C ALA A 62 1.58 -23.72 7.53
N VAL A 63 0.71 -23.57 6.52
CA VAL A 63 0.72 -22.39 5.63
C VAL A 63 0.52 -21.09 6.42
N THR A 64 -0.41 -21.04 7.38
CA THR A 64 -0.69 -19.85 8.20
C THR A 64 0.50 -19.46 9.10
N LYS A 65 1.13 -20.45 9.76
CA LYS A 65 2.33 -20.26 10.59
C LYS A 65 3.54 -19.84 9.75
N THR A 66 3.72 -20.40 8.55
CA THR A 66 4.77 -19.99 7.60
C THR A 66 4.61 -18.53 7.18
N ILE A 67 3.38 -18.07 6.87
CA ILE A 67 3.10 -16.65 6.60
C ILE A 67 3.48 -15.76 7.79
N HIS A 68 3.24 -16.21 9.04
CA HIS A 68 3.66 -15.46 10.24
C HIS A 68 5.19 -15.32 10.32
N ILE A 69 5.95 -16.42 10.14
CA ILE A 69 7.42 -16.38 10.13
C ILE A 69 7.95 -15.47 9.02
N PHE A 70 7.38 -15.55 7.81
CA PHE A 70 7.77 -14.68 6.70
C PHE A 70 7.52 -13.19 7.01
N ARG A 71 6.39 -12.84 7.63
CA ARG A 71 6.13 -11.46 8.12
C ARG A 71 7.16 -11.04 9.17
N LYS A 72 7.49 -11.92 10.11
CA LYS A 72 8.47 -11.73 11.21
C LYS A 72 9.92 -11.56 10.70
N LEU A 73 10.23 -12.09 9.51
CA LEU A 73 11.52 -11.93 8.80
C LEU A 73 11.49 -10.82 7.73
N SER A 74 10.39 -10.10 7.58
CA SER A 74 10.15 -9.11 6.51
C SER A 74 10.19 -9.67 5.08
N TYR A 75 9.96 -10.97 4.89
CA TYR A 75 9.83 -11.65 3.59
C TYR A 75 8.44 -11.41 2.98
N MET A 76 8.03 -10.14 2.90
CA MET A 76 6.64 -9.75 2.62
C MET A 76 6.13 -10.24 1.26
N HIS A 77 6.98 -10.36 0.24
CA HIS A 77 6.58 -10.95 -1.05
C HIS A 77 6.15 -12.41 -0.91
N ALA A 78 6.97 -13.24 -0.24
CA ALA A 78 6.64 -14.65 0.00
C ALA A 78 5.44 -14.81 0.95
N ALA A 79 5.35 -13.97 2.00
CA ALA A 79 4.19 -13.93 2.90
C ALA A 79 2.88 -13.65 2.13
N ASN A 80 2.89 -12.63 1.28
CA ASN A 80 1.70 -12.20 0.54
C ASN A 80 1.34 -13.17 -0.59
N ARG A 81 2.33 -13.72 -1.32
CA ARG A 81 2.10 -14.75 -2.35
C ARG A 81 1.47 -16.00 -1.72
N LEU A 82 2.02 -16.47 -0.61
CA LEU A 82 1.53 -17.64 0.10
C LEU A 82 0.12 -17.41 0.69
N GLU A 83 -0.17 -16.22 1.21
CA GLU A 83 -1.50 -15.86 1.72
C GLU A 83 -2.54 -15.75 0.59
N GLU A 84 -2.19 -15.18 -0.56
CA GLU A 84 -3.08 -15.09 -1.72
C GLU A 84 -3.46 -16.47 -2.27
N GLN A 85 -2.48 -17.38 -2.37
CA GLN A 85 -2.74 -18.77 -2.79
C GLN A 85 -3.54 -19.54 -1.75
N LYS A 86 -3.28 -19.34 -0.44
CA LYS A 86 -4.10 -19.91 0.64
C LYS A 86 -5.57 -19.49 0.50
N GLN A 87 -5.83 -18.20 0.24
CA GLN A 87 -7.18 -17.68 0.04
C GLN A 87 -7.89 -18.29 -1.18
N LYS A 88 -7.16 -18.61 -2.26
CA LYS A 88 -7.73 -19.29 -3.44
C LYS A 88 -8.18 -20.72 -3.11
N VAL A 89 -7.40 -21.48 -2.35
CA VAL A 89 -7.76 -22.83 -1.87
C VAL A 89 -8.94 -22.77 -0.89
N ASP A 90 -8.95 -21.83 0.06
CA ASP A 90 -10.06 -21.59 0.98
C ASP A 90 -11.38 -21.24 0.25
N GLN A 91 -11.31 -20.45 -0.83
CA GLN A 91 -12.48 -20.07 -1.63
C GLN A 91 -13.04 -21.24 -2.44
N ARG A 92 -12.18 -22.01 -3.15
CA ARG A 92 -12.58 -23.24 -3.85
C ARG A 92 -13.26 -24.24 -2.91
N SER A 93 -12.73 -24.37 -1.69
CA SER A 93 -13.27 -25.26 -0.66
C SER A 93 -14.69 -24.86 -0.19
N LYS A 94 -15.05 -23.57 -0.27
CA LYS A 94 -16.39 -23.06 0.08
C LYS A 94 -17.41 -23.24 -1.04
N THR A 95 -17.03 -23.08 -2.30
CA THR A 95 -17.97 -23.27 -3.44
C THR A 95 -18.43 -24.71 -3.57
N THR A 96 -17.56 -25.71 -3.35
CA THR A 96 -17.94 -27.13 -3.43
C THR A 96 -19.02 -27.53 -2.42
N LYS A 97 -18.99 -26.98 -1.20
CA LYS A 97 -20.00 -27.28 -0.16
C LYS A 97 -21.40 -26.75 -0.50
N LYS A 98 -21.53 -25.70 -1.34
CA LYS A 98 -22.83 -25.09 -1.66
C LYS A 98 -23.71 -25.89 -2.64
N LYS A 99 -23.20 -26.97 -3.25
CA LYS A 99 -24.00 -27.92 -4.04
C LYS A 99 -24.65 -29.04 -3.21
N GLY A 100 -24.38 -29.11 -1.90
CA GLY A 100 -24.71 -30.27 -1.05
C GLY A 100 -26.00 -30.21 -0.23
N THR A 101 -26.89 -29.23 -0.41
CA THR A 101 -28.15 -29.14 0.37
C THR A 101 -29.28 -28.45 -0.39
N GLN A 102 -29.90 -29.15 -1.34
CA GLN A 102 -31.29 -28.88 -1.72
C GLN A 102 -32.20 -29.75 -0.85
N LYS A 103 -33.04 -29.14 -0.02
CA LYS A 103 -34.26 -29.78 0.50
C LYS A 103 -35.45 -28.98 0.00
N VAL A 104 -36.39 -29.66 -0.63
CA VAL A 104 -37.58 -29.07 -1.25
C VAL A 104 -38.67 -28.89 -0.20
N GLU A 105 -39.34 -27.74 -0.20
CA GLU A 105 -40.72 -27.63 0.26
C GLU A 105 -41.48 -26.63 -0.65
N LYS A 106 -42.81 -26.74 -0.72
CA LYS A 106 -43.58 -26.47 -1.95
C LYS A 106 -44.09 -25.02 -2.11
N ARG A 107 -44.35 -24.67 -3.38
CA ARG A 107 -45.29 -23.61 -3.79
C ARG A 107 -46.70 -23.86 -3.23
N SER A 108 -47.41 -22.76 -2.98
CA SER A 108 -48.77 -22.56 -3.52
C SER A 108 -48.80 -21.20 -4.24
N GLN A 109 -49.62 -21.09 -5.28
CA GLN A 109 -50.10 -19.82 -5.84
C GLN A 109 -51.58 -19.72 -5.50
N ASP A 110 -52.12 -18.52 -5.42
CA ASP A 110 -53.50 -18.26 -5.82
C ASP A 110 -53.58 -16.85 -6.44
N GLU A 111 -54.33 -16.74 -7.52
CA GLU A 111 -54.75 -15.46 -8.11
C GLU A 111 -56.16 -15.13 -7.58
N ASN A 112 -56.52 -13.85 -7.46
CA ASN A 112 -57.51 -13.24 -8.37
C ASN A 112 -57.81 -11.77 -7.98
N CYS A 113 -58.26 -11.00 -8.98
CA CYS A 113 -58.93 -9.70 -8.88
C CYS A 113 -59.95 -9.67 -10.05
N PRO A 114 -61.15 -9.07 -9.93
CA PRO A 114 -61.21 -7.60 -9.99
C PRO A 114 -62.45 -6.91 -9.35
N GLY A 115 -62.44 -5.57 -9.44
CA GLY A 115 -63.63 -4.71 -9.47
C GLY A 115 -63.89 -3.89 -8.20
N ALA A 116 -64.36 -2.64 -8.23
CA ALA A 116 -64.45 -1.57 -9.24
C ALA A 116 -65.25 -0.40 -8.61
N SER A 117 -65.01 0.85 -9.04
CA SER A 117 -65.91 2.03 -8.91
C SER A 117 -66.08 2.71 -7.52
N ALA A 118 -66.27 4.04 -7.41
CA ALA A 118 -66.07 5.14 -8.38
C ALA A 118 -66.01 6.56 -7.75
N THR A 119 -65.25 7.46 -8.40
CA THR A 119 -65.44 8.92 -8.62
C THR A 119 -65.97 9.89 -7.53
N SER A 120 -65.12 10.85 -7.14
CA SER A 120 -65.31 12.34 -7.28
C SER A 120 -63.96 13.03 -6.94
N ARG A 121 -63.43 14.05 -7.64
CA ARG A 121 -63.92 15.40 -8.06
C ARG A 121 -64.24 16.33 -6.89
N ASP A 122 -63.78 17.59 -6.78
CA ASP A 122 -62.72 18.44 -7.39
C ASP A 122 -62.35 19.54 -6.30
N ALA A 123 -61.56 20.62 -6.43
CA ALA A 123 -60.89 21.32 -7.54
C ALA A 123 -59.70 22.22 -7.08
N ALA A 124 -58.78 22.52 -8.01
CA ALA A 124 -58.07 23.79 -8.27
C ALA A 124 -57.43 24.70 -7.16
N SER A 125 -56.12 24.94 -7.36
CA SER A 125 -55.43 26.26 -7.33
C SER A 125 -55.18 27.05 -6.04
N LYS A 126 -53.87 27.27 -5.74
CA LYS A 126 -53.16 28.53 -6.10
C LYS A 126 -51.62 28.39 -5.99
N LYS A 127 -50.89 29.20 -6.76
CA LYS A 127 -49.43 29.40 -6.63
C LYS A 127 -49.14 30.44 -5.55
N HIS A 128 -48.07 30.27 -4.78
CA HIS A 128 -47.22 31.38 -4.32
C HIS A 128 -45.76 30.93 -4.27
N SER A 129 -44.85 31.87 -4.51
CA SER A 129 -43.39 31.66 -4.53
C SER A 129 -42.74 32.31 -3.31
N ALA A 130 -41.91 31.57 -2.59
CA ALA A 130 -41.00 32.09 -1.58
C ALA A 130 -39.66 31.34 -1.63
N THR A 131 -38.57 32.02 -1.29
CA THR A 131 -37.21 31.47 -1.32
C THR A 131 -36.87 30.87 0.03
N GLU A 132 -36.59 29.56 0.11
CA GLU A 132 -36.09 28.92 1.33
C GLU A 132 -34.77 28.16 1.12
N VAL A 133 -33.74 28.72 1.76
CA VAL A 133 -32.65 28.08 2.54
C VAL A 133 -32.29 26.61 2.24
N CYS A 134 -31.01 26.38 1.95
CA CYS A 134 -30.41 25.04 1.84
C CYS A 134 -30.64 24.16 3.09
N PRO A 135 -31.18 22.92 2.95
CA PRO A 135 -31.28 21.97 4.05
C PRO A 135 -29.91 21.57 4.61
N GLN A 136 -29.65 21.87 5.87
CA GLN A 136 -28.36 21.68 6.54
C GLN A 136 -28.16 20.22 7.00
N ALA A 137 -27.63 19.36 6.11
CA ALA A 137 -27.51 17.91 6.34
C ALA A 137 -26.07 17.40 6.56
N LYS A 138 -25.62 17.33 7.82
CA LYS A 138 -24.53 16.43 8.29
C LYS A 138 -24.91 15.92 9.70
N PRO A 139 -24.67 14.64 10.03
CA PRO A 139 -23.29 14.15 10.17
C PRO A 139 -22.98 12.84 9.41
N GLN A 140 -22.53 12.96 8.15
CA GLN A 140 -21.70 11.91 7.51
C GLN A 140 -20.30 11.78 8.13
N LYS A 141 -19.92 12.70 9.03
CA LYS A 141 -18.57 12.88 9.58
C LYS A 141 -18.02 11.64 10.28
N THR A 142 -18.89 10.81 10.86
CA THR A 142 -18.52 9.63 11.67
C THR A 142 -18.07 8.44 10.81
N ARG A 143 -18.67 8.24 9.62
CA ARG A 143 -18.42 7.04 8.82
C ARG A 143 -17.00 6.98 8.24
N VAL A 144 -16.53 8.11 7.72
CA VAL A 144 -15.19 8.21 7.10
C VAL A 144 -14.07 7.98 8.11
N MET A 145 -14.23 8.43 9.37
CA MET A 145 -13.27 8.15 10.43
C MET A 145 -13.19 6.66 10.77
N ALA A 146 -14.34 5.98 10.91
CA ALA A 146 -14.40 4.55 11.21
C ALA A 146 -13.84 3.67 10.07
N GLU A 147 -14.07 4.05 8.81
CA GLU A 147 -13.46 3.37 7.66
C GLU A 147 -11.92 3.57 7.65
N GLN A 148 -11.43 4.77 8.02
CA GLN A 148 -10.01 5.14 7.96
C GLN A 148 -9.13 4.48 9.05
N GLU A 149 -9.70 4.00 10.16
CA GLU A 149 -9.01 3.16 11.16
C GLU A 149 -9.13 1.64 10.87
N ALA A 150 -9.99 1.24 9.91
CA ALA A 150 -10.29 -0.16 9.61
C ALA A 150 -9.58 -0.74 8.36
N ILE A 151 -8.87 0.10 7.58
CA ILE A 151 -8.20 -0.33 6.35
C ILE A 151 -7.01 -1.24 6.69
N ARG A 152 -7.14 -2.52 6.36
CA ARG A 152 -6.08 -3.52 6.53
C ARG A 152 -5.08 -3.41 5.37
N GLU A 153 -3.78 -3.57 5.67
CA GLU A 153 -2.77 -3.66 4.62
C GLU A 153 -3.08 -4.80 3.62
N GLY A 154 -2.80 -4.55 2.34
CA GLY A 154 -3.09 -5.48 1.24
C GLY A 154 -4.00 -4.89 0.16
N LEU A 155 -4.60 -5.78 -0.64
CA LEU A 155 -5.35 -5.43 -1.86
C LEU A 155 -6.74 -4.85 -1.55
N GLN A 156 -6.93 -3.57 -1.87
CA GLN A 156 -8.20 -2.87 -1.80
C GLN A 156 -8.91 -2.96 -3.15
N LYS A 157 -10.09 -3.59 -3.17
CA LYS A 157 -10.89 -3.76 -4.40
C LYS A 157 -11.89 -2.63 -4.63
N ASP A 158 -12.34 -1.99 -3.56
CA ASP A 158 -13.36 -0.95 -3.62
C ASP A 158 -12.82 0.37 -4.20
N PRO A 159 -13.65 1.14 -4.93
CA PRO A 159 -13.22 2.36 -5.59
C PRO A 159 -13.01 3.53 -4.61
N LEU A 160 -11.79 4.04 -4.54
CA LEU A 160 -11.41 5.21 -3.73
C LEU A 160 -11.28 6.45 -4.64
N ALA A 161 -12.09 7.48 -4.37
CA ALA A 161 -12.02 8.77 -5.06
C ALA A 161 -10.96 9.69 -4.42
N LEU A 162 -10.11 10.31 -5.23
CA LEU A 162 -8.93 11.04 -4.80
C LEU A 162 -8.62 12.24 -5.70
N LEU A 163 -8.34 13.41 -5.12
CA LEU A 163 -7.78 14.54 -5.85
C LEU A 163 -6.27 14.35 -6.05
N VAL A 164 -5.78 14.47 -7.28
CA VAL A 164 -4.34 14.44 -7.58
C VAL A 164 -3.73 15.80 -7.23
N LEU A 165 -2.86 15.85 -6.23
CA LEU A 165 -2.14 17.07 -5.85
C LEU A 165 -0.86 17.25 -6.67
N LYS A 166 -0.19 16.14 -7.01
CA LYS A 166 1.09 16.13 -7.73
C LYS A 166 1.36 14.77 -8.38
N ALA A 167 2.07 14.78 -9.50
CA ALA A 167 2.74 13.61 -10.08
C ALA A 167 4.19 13.95 -10.45
N THR A 168 5.07 12.96 -10.51
CA THR A 168 6.40 13.09 -11.13
C THR A 168 6.33 12.80 -12.63
N ILE A 169 7.40 13.12 -13.34
CA ILE A 169 7.67 12.51 -14.65
C ILE A 169 7.95 11.02 -14.42
N PRO A 170 7.54 10.11 -15.32
CA PRO A 170 7.97 8.71 -15.27
C PRO A 170 9.49 8.55 -15.40
N PHE A 171 10.03 7.54 -14.72
CA PHE A 171 11.44 7.20 -14.74
C PHE A 171 11.63 5.68 -14.76
N GLU A 172 12.73 5.22 -15.35
CA GLU A 172 13.07 3.79 -15.35
C GLU A 172 13.50 3.36 -13.94
N CYS A 173 12.96 2.24 -13.48
CA CYS A 173 13.31 1.61 -12.23
C CYS A 173 13.52 0.11 -12.45
N GLU A 174 14.52 -0.47 -11.80
CA GLU A 174 14.71 -1.92 -11.77
C GLU A 174 13.82 -2.53 -10.68
N THR A 175 12.94 -3.44 -11.07
CA THR A 175 12.05 -4.22 -10.22
C THR A 175 12.38 -5.70 -10.33
N ARG A 176 11.64 -6.57 -9.62
CA ARG A 176 11.81 -8.04 -9.75
C ARG A 176 11.41 -8.55 -11.13
N GLU A 177 10.58 -7.81 -11.87
CA GLU A 177 10.09 -8.16 -13.21
C GLU A 177 10.96 -7.59 -14.35
N GLY A 178 12.02 -6.83 -14.02
CA GLY A 178 12.93 -6.19 -14.98
C GLY A 178 12.92 -4.66 -14.88
N LYS A 179 13.20 -3.98 -15.99
CA LYS A 179 13.15 -2.50 -16.07
C LYS A 179 11.72 -2.04 -16.36
N GLN A 180 11.17 -1.22 -15.48
CA GLN A 180 9.79 -0.74 -15.55
C GLN A 180 9.77 0.79 -15.47
N MET A 181 8.93 1.43 -16.29
CA MET A 181 8.70 2.88 -16.21
C MET A 181 7.65 3.17 -15.14
N ILE A 182 8.08 3.77 -14.03
CA ILE A 182 7.24 4.05 -12.86
C ILE A 182 7.17 5.55 -12.61
N PHE A 183 6.16 6.02 -11.86
CA PHE A 183 6.12 7.40 -11.36
C PHE A 183 5.51 7.48 -9.97
N HIS A 184 5.81 8.57 -9.26
CA HIS A 184 5.26 8.85 -7.94
C HIS A 184 4.22 9.95 -8.02
N ALA A 185 3.18 9.85 -7.20
CA ALA A 185 2.16 10.88 -7.04
C ALA A 185 1.90 11.21 -5.57
N THR A 186 1.17 12.30 -5.37
CA THR A 186 0.64 12.70 -4.07
C THR A 186 -0.82 13.05 -4.29
N VAL A 187 -1.70 12.44 -3.53
CA VAL A 187 -3.15 12.46 -3.71
C VAL A 187 -3.83 12.73 -2.37
N ALA A 188 -5.09 13.17 -2.36
CA ALA A 188 -5.80 13.46 -1.12
C ALA A 188 -7.32 13.25 -1.18
N THR A 189 -7.88 12.96 0.01
CA THR A 189 -9.30 13.01 0.33
C THR A 189 -9.63 14.34 1.05
N GLU A 190 -10.89 14.54 1.46
CA GLU A 190 -11.25 15.66 2.34
C GLU A 190 -10.47 15.67 3.67
N THR A 191 -10.03 14.50 4.15
CA THR A 191 -9.48 14.32 5.51
C THR A 191 -7.96 14.17 5.56
N ASN A 192 -7.33 13.59 4.55
CA ASN A 192 -5.91 13.24 4.58
C ASN A 192 -5.28 13.19 3.18
N PHE A 193 -3.95 13.08 3.12
CA PHE A 193 -3.20 12.87 1.89
C PHE A 193 -2.39 11.58 1.95
N PHE A 194 -2.07 11.04 0.78
CA PHE A 194 -1.30 9.81 0.61
C PHE A 194 -0.20 10.03 -0.44
N PHE A 195 0.94 9.39 -0.23
CA PHE A 195 1.91 9.18 -1.29
C PHE A 195 1.50 7.95 -2.09
N VAL A 196 1.62 8.02 -3.41
CA VAL A 196 1.27 6.92 -4.32
C VAL A 196 2.50 6.58 -5.15
N LYS A 197 2.81 5.29 -5.23
CA LYS A 197 3.78 4.72 -6.15
C LYS A 197 2.99 4.06 -7.28
N VAL A 198 3.15 4.54 -8.51
CA VAL A 198 2.46 3.99 -9.67
C VAL A 198 3.48 3.23 -10.51
N LEU A 199 3.35 1.90 -10.51
CA LEU A 199 4.27 0.99 -11.21
C LEU A 199 3.99 0.88 -12.71
N ASP A 200 2.93 1.51 -13.19
CA ASP A 200 2.56 1.50 -14.61
C ASP A 200 2.41 2.92 -15.15
N ALA A 201 3.35 3.32 -16.01
CA ALA A 201 3.35 4.62 -16.68
C ALA A 201 2.11 4.87 -17.55
N GLN A 202 1.33 3.86 -17.97
CA GLN A 202 0.12 4.08 -18.78
C GLN A 202 -0.92 4.96 -18.07
N PHE A 203 -0.91 5.00 -16.74
CA PHE A 203 -1.82 5.85 -15.97
C PHE A 203 -1.37 7.31 -15.86
N LYS A 204 -0.19 7.68 -16.39
CA LYS A 204 0.41 8.99 -16.12
C LYS A 204 -0.48 10.17 -16.48
N ASP A 205 -1.26 10.11 -17.56
CA ASP A 205 -2.12 11.23 -17.98
C ASP A 205 -3.30 11.45 -17.05
N LYS A 206 -3.83 10.37 -16.46
CA LYS A 206 -4.89 10.42 -15.43
C LYS A 206 -4.37 11.07 -14.13
N PHE A 207 -3.11 10.82 -13.80
CA PHE A 207 -2.39 11.51 -12.71
C PHE A 207 -1.90 12.90 -13.16
N THR A 208 -2.87 13.77 -13.47
CA THR A 208 -2.70 15.20 -13.75
C THR A 208 -3.17 16.03 -12.55
N PRO A 209 -2.39 17.01 -12.05
CA PRO A 209 -2.77 17.80 -10.87
C PRO A 209 -4.14 18.50 -10.99
N GLN A 210 -4.82 18.65 -9.85
CA GLN A 210 -6.19 19.14 -9.68
C GLN A 210 -7.31 18.29 -10.32
N ARG A 211 -7.01 17.18 -11.02
CA ARG A 211 -8.05 16.22 -11.43
C ARG A 211 -8.44 15.32 -10.25
N THR A 212 -9.72 14.95 -10.19
CA THR A 212 -10.17 13.86 -9.31
C THR A 212 -10.17 12.55 -10.10
N ILE A 213 -9.60 11.50 -9.53
CA ILE A 213 -9.58 10.14 -10.08
C ILE A 213 -10.29 9.18 -9.12
N LYS A 214 -10.83 8.08 -9.65
CA LYS A 214 -11.27 6.91 -8.88
C LYS A 214 -10.26 5.78 -9.13
N ILE A 215 -9.71 5.19 -8.07
CA ILE A 215 -8.80 4.04 -8.16
C ILE A 215 -9.42 2.80 -7.50
N SER A 216 -9.23 1.62 -8.08
CA SER A 216 -9.63 0.33 -7.50
C SER A 216 -8.62 -0.77 -7.84
N ASN A 217 -8.67 -1.89 -7.11
CA ASN A 217 -7.67 -2.98 -7.19
C ASN A 217 -6.23 -2.48 -6.96
N TYR A 218 -6.05 -1.62 -5.96
CA TYR A 218 -4.75 -1.04 -5.57
C TYR A 218 -4.27 -1.66 -4.25
N LEU A 219 -2.97 -1.61 -3.97
CA LEU A 219 -2.40 -2.11 -2.72
C LEU A 219 -2.30 -0.97 -1.69
N TRP A 220 -2.78 -1.21 -0.48
CA TRP A 220 -2.59 -0.32 0.67
C TRP A 220 -1.46 -0.83 1.55
N TYR A 221 -0.47 0.02 1.80
CA TYR A 221 0.56 -0.17 2.82
C TYR A 221 0.41 0.92 3.89
N ASN A 222 0.86 0.68 5.12
CA ASN A 222 0.69 1.59 6.28
C ASN A 222 1.01 3.07 6.01
N ASN A 223 1.91 3.38 5.07
CA ASN A 223 2.36 4.74 4.77
C ASN A 223 2.18 5.19 3.30
N PHE A 224 1.70 4.35 2.38
CA PHE A 224 1.55 4.70 0.96
C PHE A 224 0.59 3.76 0.21
N LEU A 225 0.11 4.21 -0.95
CA LEU A 225 -0.65 3.40 -1.90
C LEU A 225 0.24 2.95 -3.06
N GLU A 226 0.03 1.74 -3.56
CA GLU A 226 0.71 1.21 -4.74
C GLU A 226 -0.30 0.82 -5.82
N VAL A 227 -0.11 1.36 -7.02
CA VAL A 227 -1.00 1.19 -8.19
C VAL A 227 -0.22 0.39 -9.24
N THR A 228 -0.76 -0.75 -9.65
CA THR A 228 -0.15 -1.73 -10.55
C THR A 228 -0.90 -1.77 -11.89
N SER A 229 -0.39 -2.51 -12.87
CA SER A 229 -1.09 -2.78 -14.14
C SER A 229 -2.42 -3.53 -13.97
N SER A 230 -2.67 -4.16 -12.80
CA SER A 230 -3.95 -4.77 -12.42
C SER A 230 -4.90 -3.83 -11.67
N SER A 231 -4.45 -2.63 -11.28
CA SER A 231 -5.30 -1.57 -10.77
C SER A 231 -6.13 -0.92 -11.87
N THR A 232 -7.32 -0.46 -11.55
CA THR A 232 -8.14 0.37 -12.45
C THR A 232 -8.05 1.82 -12.02
N VAL A 233 -7.78 2.73 -12.98
CA VAL A 233 -7.74 4.18 -12.76
C VAL A 233 -8.65 4.85 -13.78
N VAL A 234 -9.67 5.58 -13.30
CA VAL A 234 -10.57 6.39 -14.14
C VAL A 234 -10.62 7.82 -13.62
N GLU A 235 -10.96 8.76 -14.51
CA GLU A 235 -11.29 10.12 -14.10
C GLU A 235 -12.66 10.12 -13.40
N ALA A 236 -12.86 10.98 -12.41
CA ALA A 236 -14.13 11.04 -11.68
C ALA A 236 -15.14 11.93 -12.42
N ASP A 237 -16.39 11.49 -12.44
CA ASP A 237 -17.54 12.22 -12.97
C ASP A 237 -17.75 13.54 -12.19
N ALA A 238 -18.46 14.50 -12.80
CA ALA A 238 -18.65 15.84 -12.22
C ALA A 238 -19.19 15.83 -10.78
N ASP A 239 -20.12 14.91 -10.48
CA ASP A 239 -20.77 14.73 -9.17
C ASP A 239 -19.87 14.05 -8.12
N HIS A 240 -18.70 13.55 -8.51
CA HIS A 240 -17.78 12.76 -7.69
C HIS A 240 -16.43 13.45 -7.44
N GLN A 241 -16.36 14.77 -7.62
CA GLN A 241 -15.15 15.55 -7.35
C GLN A 241 -14.82 15.61 -5.86
N VAL A 242 -13.52 15.50 -5.52
CA VAL A 242 -13.05 15.49 -4.12
C VAL A 242 -12.56 16.87 -3.70
N CYS A 243 -13.34 17.54 -2.84
CA CYS A 243 -13.03 18.87 -2.32
C CYS A 243 -11.99 18.81 -1.19
N VAL A 244 -10.69 18.81 -1.55
CA VAL A 244 -9.59 18.76 -0.57
C VAL A 244 -9.35 20.14 0.07
N PRO A 245 -9.43 20.28 1.40
CA PRO A 245 -9.12 21.52 2.12
C PRO A 245 -7.65 21.97 1.99
N ASN A 246 -7.43 23.28 2.01
CA ASN A 246 -6.09 23.86 1.80
C ASN A 246 -5.05 23.41 2.84
N ASN A 247 -5.43 23.20 4.11
CA ASN A 247 -4.51 22.68 5.13
C ASN A 247 -4.01 21.26 4.82
N ILE A 248 -4.79 20.42 4.11
CA ILE A 248 -4.36 19.10 3.63
C ILE A 248 -3.39 19.25 2.45
N LYS A 249 -3.69 20.14 1.49
CA LYS A 249 -2.79 20.46 0.36
C LYS A 249 -1.43 20.98 0.84
N ASP A 250 -1.46 21.90 1.80
CA ASP A 250 -0.29 22.41 2.51
C ASP A 250 0.51 21.31 3.20
N LYS A 251 -0.15 20.47 4.01
CA LYS A 251 0.48 19.37 4.75
C LYS A 251 1.17 18.37 3.81
N ALA A 252 0.57 18.12 2.64
CA ALA A 252 1.12 17.26 1.59
C ALA A 252 2.32 17.88 0.83
N GLY A 253 2.38 19.21 0.73
CA GLY A 253 3.45 19.94 0.05
C GLY A 253 4.66 20.30 0.93
N ARG A 254 4.49 20.32 2.26
CA ARG A 254 5.54 20.67 3.23
C ARG A 254 6.58 19.56 3.37
N THR A 255 7.84 19.96 3.58
CA THR A 255 8.91 19.03 3.99
C THR A 255 8.72 18.68 5.47
N PRO A 256 8.75 17.40 5.88
CA PRO A 256 8.63 17.02 7.28
C PRO A 256 9.90 17.37 8.06
N MET A 257 9.72 17.88 9.28
CA MET A 257 10.83 18.24 10.18
C MET A 257 11.59 16.99 10.65
N ILE A 258 12.91 17.06 10.69
CA ILE A 258 13.80 15.95 11.09
C ILE A 258 13.48 15.47 12.52
N LYS A 259 13.21 16.39 13.44
CA LYS A 259 12.77 16.04 14.81
C LYS A 259 11.51 15.16 14.84
N LYS A 260 10.60 15.31 13.86
CA LYS A 260 9.40 14.46 13.72
C LYS A 260 9.71 13.15 13.00
N LEU A 261 10.68 13.14 12.07
CA LEU A 261 11.17 11.92 11.41
C LEU A 261 11.87 10.97 12.38
N LYS A 262 12.64 11.51 13.34
CA LYS A 262 13.27 10.77 14.45
C LYS A 262 12.27 10.07 15.38
N THR A 263 10.96 10.39 15.31
CA THR A 263 9.90 9.71 16.08
C THR A 263 8.92 8.92 15.22
N GLN A 264 9.18 8.73 13.92
CA GLN A 264 8.35 7.88 13.06
C GLN A 264 8.78 6.41 13.14
N PRO A 265 7.87 5.45 12.92
CA PRO A 265 8.24 4.05 12.78
C PRO A 265 9.09 3.82 11.52
N PRO A 266 9.95 2.77 11.50
CA PRO A 266 10.60 2.32 10.28
C PRO A 266 9.59 2.00 9.17
N GLY A 267 9.92 2.32 7.93
CA GLY A 267 9.03 2.18 6.77
C GLY A 267 8.09 3.36 6.53
N THR A 268 8.13 4.42 7.34
CA THR A 268 7.44 5.68 7.02
C THR A 268 8.07 6.35 5.80
N ILE A 269 7.24 6.69 4.80
CA ILE A 269 7.66 7.31 3.54
C ILE A 269 7.89 8.81 3.71
N VAL A 270 9.00 9.30 3.16
CA VAL A 270 9.47 10.68 3.28
C VAL A 270 9.68 11.28 1.89
N ASN A 271 8.88 12.30 1.60
CA ASN A 271 9.07 13.23 0.50
C ASN A 271 9.46 14.60 1.10
N GLY A 272 10.51 15.26 0.58
CA GLY A 272 10.99 16.51 1.18
C GLY A 272 12.12 17.19 0.41
N ILE A 273 12.54 18.37 0.89
CA ILE A 273 13.71 19.10 0.41
C ILE A 273 14.58 19.47 1.62
N PHE A 274 15.70 18.77 1.78
CA PHE A 274 16.61 18.96 2.92
C PHE A 274 17.94 19.55 2.45
N LYS A 275 18.61 20.36 3.29
CA LYS A 275 19.91 20.95 2.95
C LYS A 275 21.02 19.96 3.33
N VAL A 276 21.98 19.74 2.44
CA VAL A 276 23.19 18.96 2.72
C VAL A 276 24.11 19.80 3.59
N GLN A 277 24.46 19.24 4.74
CA GLN A 277 25.46 19.79 5.64
C GLN A 277 26.85 19.26 5.28
N LYS A 278 26.94 17.94 5.07
CA LYS A 278 28.18 17.21 4.84
C LYS A 278 27.96 15.98 3.97
N ILE A 279 28.95 15.60 3.17
CA ILE A 279 29.03 14.26 2.58
C ILE A 279 29.95 13.43 3.48
N ILE A 280 29.40 12.38 4.11
CA ILE A 280 30.11 11.56 5.11
C ILE A 280 30.89 10.44 4.42
N GLU A 281 30.26 9.81 3.43
CA GLU A 281 30.79 8.66 2.70
C GLU A 281 30.31 8.74 1.25
N GLN A 282 31.20 8.49 0.29
CA GLN A 282 30.85 8.32 -1.12
C GLN A 282 31.63 7.11 -1.66
N ARG A 283 30.89 6.09 -2.11
CA ARG A 283 31.41 4.91 -2.82
C ARG A 283 30.58 4.68 -4.09
N THR A 284 31.02 3.73 -4.91
CA THR A 284 30.30 3.31 -6.12
C THR A 284 28.91 2.74 -5.82
N ASP A 285 28.72 2.09 -4.67
CA ASP A 285 27.46 1.43 -4.31
C ASP A 285 26.54 2.26 -3.38
N ARG A 286 27.06 3.32 -2.76
CA ARG A 286 26.34 4.10 -1.74
C ARG A 286 26.88 5.53 -1.57
N VAL A 287 26.02 6.43 -1.13
CA VAL A 287 26.42 7.75 -0.61
C VAL A 287 25.69 8.03 0.70
N LEU A 288 26.41 8.46 1.72
CA LEU A 288 25.85 8.87 3.01
C LEU A 288 25.96 10.39 3.15
N TYR A 289 24.83 11.08 3.06
CA TYR A 289 24.72 12.51 3.28
C TYR A 289 24.33 12.80 4.72
N ARG A 290 24.90 13.84 5.32
CA ARG A 290 24.26 14.54 6.43
C ARG A 290 23.37 15.65 5.90
N ILE A 291 22.14 15.68 6.39
CA ILE A 291 21.19 16.75 6.13
C ILE A 291 20.76 17.45 7.42
N HIS A 292 20.33 18.68 7.28
CA HIS A 292 19.61 19.42 8.31
C HIS A 292 18.36 20.10 7.75
N ASP A 293 17.43 20.42 8.64
CA ASP A 293 16.25 21.24 8.37
C ASP A 293 16.42 22.67 8.94
N ASN A 294 15.34 23.45 8.97
CA ASN A 294 15.35 24.83 9.48
C ASN A 294 15.35 24.94 11.01
N THR A 295 15.48 23.83 11.74
CA THR A 295 15.68 23.76 13.19
C THR A 295 17.08 23.26 13.58
N GLU A 296 17.99 23.16 12.59
CA GLU A 296 19.38 22.70 12.73
C GLU A 296 19.52 21.24 13.23
N GLU A 297 18.41 20.50 13.33
CA GLU A 297 18.36 19.08 13.66
C GLU A 297 18.98 18.23 12.53
N GLU A 298 20.08 17.54 12.84
CA GLU A 298 20.81 16.70 11.87
C GLU A 298 20.14 15.32 11.67
N MET A 299 20.19 14.80 10.44
CA MET A 299 19.84 13.41 10.10
C MET A 299 20.76 12.90 8.98
N ASP A 300 21.03 11.59 8.94
CA ASP A 300 21.77 11.00 7.83
C ASP A 300 20.81 10.41 6.78
N VAL A 301 21.22 10.46 5.51
CA VAL A 301 20.50 9.90 4.35
C VAL A 301 21.43 8.94 3.61
N LEU A 302 21.11 7.65 3.67
CA LEU A 302 21.79 6.60 2.93
C LEU A 302 21.12 6.41 1.56
N VAL A 303 21.79 6.88 0.52
CA VAL A 303 21.46 6.58 -0.89
C VAL A 303 22.22 5.33 -1.30
N LEU A 304 21.55 4.41 -2.00
CA LEU A 304 22.09 3.15 -2.49
C LEU A 304 21.99 3.06 -4.02
N GLY A 305 22.96 2.35 -4.61
CA GLY A 305 23.01 2.04 -6.04
C GLY A 305 23.59 3.16 -6.91
N ASN A 306 23.89 2.81 -8.17
CA ASN A 306 24.33 3.72 -9.23
C ASN A 306 23.15 4.58 -9.76
N GLN A 307 22.50 5.35 -8.88
CA GLN A 307 21.71 6.49 -9.36
C GLN A 307 22.68 7.48 -10.03
N ASN A 308 22.30 8.09 -11.16
CA ASN A 308 23.17 9.03 -11.87
C ASN A 308 23.54 10.22 -10.98
N GLN A 309 24.71 10.15 -10.33
CA GLN A 309 25.14 11.08 -9.27
C GLN A 309 25.51 12.44 -9.87
N VAL A 310 24.49 13.28 -10.09
CA VAL A 310 24.67 14.73 -10.25
C VAL A 310 25.48 15.21 -9.05
N LYS A 311 26.72 15.66 -9.30
CA LYS A 311 27.70 15.99 -8.24
C LYS A 311 27.08 16.91 -7.18
N CYS A 312 26.84 16.36 -5.99
CA CYS A 312 26.38 17.11 -4.84
C CYS A 312 27.58 17.79 -4.15
N GLU A 313 27.36 18.97 -3.57
CA GLU A 313 28.33 19.74 -2.78
C GLU A 313 27.68 20.18 -1.46
N GLU A 314 28.48 20.49 -0.45
CA GLU A 314 27.95 20.98 0.83
C GLU A 314 27.18 22.29 0.64
N GLY A 315 26.03 22.43 1.30
CA GLY A 315 25.10 23.55 1.11
C GLY A 315 24.07 23.37 0.00
N ASP A 316 24.22 22.41 -0.92
CA ASP A 316 23.17 22.01 -1.87
C ASP A 316 21.93 21.48 -1.13
N LYS A 317 20.81 21.29 -1.85
CA LYS A 317 19.60 20.67 -1.30
C LYS A 317 19.25 19.37 -2.02
N LEU A 318 18.95 18.31 -1.27
CA LEU A 318 18.39 17.06 -1.80
C LEU A 318 16.87 17.16 -1.77
N ARG A 319 16.23 17.13 -2.95
CA ARG A 319 14.82 16.79 -3.05
C ARG A 319 14.70 15.27 -3.00
N LEU A 320 14.30 14.72 -1.85
CA LEU A 320 14.08 13.28 -1.66
C LEU A 320 12.65 12.92 -2.05
N ILE A 321 12.46 11.82 -2.79
CA ILE A 321 11.15 11.26 -3.15
C ILE A 321 11.14 9.74 -2.92
N PHE A 322 10.13 9.28 -2.20
CA PHE A 322 9.91 7.90 -1.77
C PHE A 322 11.05 7.30 -0.94
N PHE A 323 11.75 8.11 -0.14
CA PHE A 323 12.72 7.62 0.85
C PHE A 323 12.00 7.05 2.07
N GLU A 324 12.65 6.13 2.78
CA GLU A 324 12.10 5.43 3.94
C GLU A 324 12.80 5.88 5.24
N VAL A 325 12.04 6.11 6.31
CA VAL A 325 12.60 6.13 7.67
C VAL A 325 13.11 4.72 7.98
N SER A 326 14.37 4.62 8.40
CA SER A 326 15.03 3.34 8.69
C SER A 326 15.82 3.43 10.00
N LYS A 327 16.00 2.29 10.67
CA LYS A 327 16.80 2.17 11.89
C LYS A 327 17.98 1.23 11.67
N SER A 328 19.18 1.66 12.05
CA SER A 328 20.43 0.94 11.90
C SER A 328 21.16 0.94 13.24
N GLY A 329 21.06 -0.17 13.99
CA GLY A 329 21.38 -0.18 15.42
C GLY A 329 20.43 0.76 16.16
N GLU A 330 20.98 1.69 16.94
CA GLU A 330 20.18 2.72 17.62
C GLU A 330 19.81 3.90 16.72
N LYS A 331 20.58 4.13 15.64
CA LYS A 331 20.52 5.32 14.80
C LYS A 331 19.34 5.27 13.84
N ILE A 332 18.55 6.35 13.81
CA ILE A 332 17.46 6.55 12.85
C ILE A 332 17.97 7.44 11.70
N GLN A 333 17.78 6.99 10.46
CA GLN A 333 18.29 7.62 9.24
C GLN A 333 17.29 7.43 8.09
N LEU A 334 17.35 8.30 7.08
CA LEU A 334 16.61 8.06 5.83
C LEU A 334 17.39 7.10 4.94
N LYS A 335 16.69 6.24 4.20
CA LYS A 335 17.28 5.28 3.27
C LYS A 335 16.51 5.28 1.95
N SER A 336 17.22 5.13 0.83
CA SER A 336 16.59 4.78 -0.45
C SER A 336 16.21 3.30 -0.50
N GLY A 337 14.93 3.01 -0.71
CA GLY A 337 14.46 1.74 -1.26
C GLY A 337 14.65 1.70 -2.78
N PRO A 338 14.28 0.59 -3.45
CA PRO A 338 14.53 0.40 -4.89
C PRO A 338 13.87 1.47 -5.77
N HIS A 339 12.67 1.92 -5.39
CA HIS A 339 11.88 2.89 -6.17
C HIS A 339 12.08 4.34 -5.70
N SER A 340 13.01 4.61 -4.77
CA SER A 340 13.31 5.96 -4.29
C SER A 340 14.19 6.71 -5.28
N PHE A 341 13.92 8.00 -5.51
CA PHE A 341 14.82 8.86 -6.29
C PHE A 341 15.03 10.21 -5.62
N PHE A 342 16.16 10.84 -5.90
CA PHE A 342 16.45 12.20 -5.43
C PHE A 342 16.86 13.11 -6.59
N LYS A 343 16.73 14.43 -6.37
CA LYS A 343 17.31 15.46 -7.25
C LYS A 343 18.12 16.45 -6.43
N VAL A 344 19.39 16.63 -6.79
CA VAL A 344 20.23 17.71 -6.30
C VAL A 344 19.70 19.04 -6.84
N ILE A 345 19.51 20.01 -5.95
CA ILE A 345 19.20 21.40 -6.24
C ILE A 345 20.41 22.20 -5.79
N LYS A 346 21.12 22.83 -6.74
CA LYS A 346 22.37 23.54 -6.45
C LYS A 346 22.16 24.76 -5.57
N ALA A 347 23.08 24.96 -4.63
CA ALA A 347 23.19 26.19 -3.86
C ALA A 347 23.48 27.37 -4.80
N THR A 348 22.80 28.49 -4.59
CA THR A 348 23.10 29.75 -5.28
C THR A 348 24.46 30.26 -4.82
N LYS A 349 25.51 30.01 -5.60
CA LYS A 349 26.83 30.59 -5.33
C LYS A 349 26.71 32.12 -5.51
N PRO A 350 27.22 32.93 -4.56
CA PRO A 350 27.18 34.39 -4.72
C PRO A 350 27.98 34.75 -5.98
N LYS A 351 27.46 35.72 -6.75
CA LYS A 351 28.27 36.35 -7.80
C LYS A 351 29.42 37.08 -7.09
N LYS A 352 30.65 36.79 -7.50
CA LYS A 352 31.81 37.63 -7.21
C LYS A 352 31.74 38.91 -8.03
#